data_AF-A0A8S9N602-F1
#
_entry.id   AF-A0A8S9N602-F1
#
_cell.length_a   1.000
_cell.length_b   1.000
_cell.length_c   1.000
_cell.angle_alpha   90.00
_cell.angle_beta   90.00
_cell.angle_gamma   90.00
#
_symmetry.space_group_name_H-M   'P 1'
#
loop_
_entity.id
_entity.type
_entity.pdbx_description
1 polymer ?
#
loop_
_entity_poly.entity_id
_entity_poly.type
_entity_poly.pdbx_seq_one_letter_code
_entity_poly.pdbx_strand_id
1 'polypeptide(L)'
;MDCVVDLEHGKCDCGVYAVEKIPCSHAIAARTSAGLHISTLVCPVYSKDFLFAGYLENIYLCVGQQVEERTCFPPDEKHGPGRQKKLRWQSWLELSRMRGRKPWKQHMVYRCSKCKKIGHTKPQCKK
;
A
#
# COMPACT_ATOMS: atom_id res chain seq x y z
N MET A 1 0.15 -3.80 20.86
CA MET A 1 -1.28 -3.86 20.47
C MET A 1 -1.59 -5.32 20.41
N ASP A 2 -2.37 -5.78 21.37
CA ASP A 2 -2.77 -7.18 21.46
C ASP A 2 -4.03 -7.34 20.60
N CYS A 3 -3.92 -8.10 19.52
CA CYS A 3 -5.05 -8.44 18.65
C CYS A 3 -5.45 -9.88 18.94
N VAL A 4 -6.75 -10.14 19.09
CA VAL A 4 -7.27 -11.50 19.16
C VAL A 4 -7.25 -12.08 17.75
N VAL A 5 -6.70 -13.29 17.64
CA VAL A 5 -6.62 -14.05 16.39
C VAL A 5 -7.34 -15.36 16.59
N ASP A 6 -8.27 -15.63 15.70
CA ASP A 6 -8.94 -16.91 15.55
C ASP A 6 -8.35 -17.61 14.31
N LEU A 7 -7.49 -18.60 14.55
CA LEU A 7 -6.81 -19.35 13.49
C LEU A 7 -7.73 -20.36 12.80
N GLU A 8 -8.79 -20.82 13.47
CA GLU A 8 -9.74 -21.79 12.90
C GLU A 8 -10.65 -21.11 11.87
N HIS A 9 -11.17 -19.93 12.23
CA HIS A 9 -12.07 -19.16 11.35
C HIS A 9 -11.33 -18.19 10.42
N GLY A 10 -9.99 -18.12 10.51
CA GLY A 10 -9.18 -17.21 9.71
C GLY A 10 -9.48 -15.73 9.97
N LYS A 11 -9.66 -15.36 11.25
CA LYS A 11 -10.10 -14.01 11.67
C LYS A 11 -9.06 -13.35 12.57
N CYS A 12 -8.92 -12.04 12.43
CA CYS A 12 -8.08 -11.19 13.26
C CYS A 12 -8.85 -9.91 13.55
N ASP A 13 -8.75 -9.36 14.76
CA ASP A 13 -9.34 -8.06 15.11
C ASP A 13 -8.82 -6.92 14.22
N CYS A 14 -7.62 -7.08 13.68
CA CYS A 14 -7.05 -6.18 12.69
C CYS A 14 -7.82 -6.14 11.36
N GLY A 15 -8.78 -7.05 11.14
CA GLY A 15 -9.63 -7.14 9.95
C GLY A 15 -8.95 -7.70 8.70
N VAL A 16 -7.63 -7.50 8.56
CA VAL A 16 -6.85 -7.89 7.37
C VAL A 16 -7.04 -9.35 7.03
N TYR A 17 -6.93 -10.25 8.02
CA TYR A 17 -7.02 -11.68 7.76
C TYR A 17 -8.41 -12.10 7.26
N ALA A 18 -9.47 -11.49 7.79
CA ALA A 18 -10.84 -11.80 7.38
C ALA A 18 -11.15 -11.33 5.94
N VAL A 19 -10.54 -10.22 5.50
CA VAL A 19 -10.74 -9.61 4.17
C VAL A 19 -9.84 -10.26 3.13
N GLU A 20 -8.53 -10.26 3.37
CA GLU A 20 -7.56 -10.78 2.41
C GLU A 20 -7.53 -12.30 2.37
N LYS A 21 -8.09 -12.97 3.39
CA LYS A 21 -8.05 -14.44 3.52
C LYS A 21 -6.61 -15.01 3.50
N ILE A 22 -5.64 -14.14 3.78
CA ILE A 22 -4.20 -14.36 3.89
C ILE A 22 -3.78 -13.92 5.31
N PRO A 23 -2.94 -14.70 6.01
CA PRO A 23 -2.58 -14.40 7.39
C PRO A 23 -1.83 -13.07 7.51
N CYS A 24 -2.35 -12.16 8.34
CA CYS A 24 -1.69 -10.93 8.73
C CYS A 24 -0.51 -11.17 9.71
N SER A 25 0.26 -10.13 10.04
CA SER A 25 1.38 -10.24 11.00
C SER A 25 0.98 -10.83 12.36
N HIS A 26 -0.22 -10.50 12.86
CA HIS A 26 -0.74 -11.07 14.11
C HIS A 26 -1.05 -12.56 13.97
N ALA A 27 -1.67 -12.96 12.85
CA ALA A 27 -1.96 -14.36 12.58
C ALA A 27 -0.70 -15.19 12.39
N ILE A 28 0.34 -14.64 11.74
CA ILE A 28 1.65 -15.28 11.61
C ILE A 28 2.31 -15.47 12.99
N ALA A 29 2.21 -14.47 13.88
CA ALA A 29 2.72 -14.59 15.24
C ALA A 29 1.96 -15.69 16.02
N ALA A 30 0.62 -15.64 16.04
CA ALA A 30 -0.22 -16.63 16.70
C ALA A 30 0.02 -18.06 16.18
N ARG A 31 0.13 -18.22 14.85
CA ARG A 31 0.53 -19.47 14.19
C ARG A 31 1.83 -20.02 14.74
N THR A 32 2.84 -19.17 14.84
CA THR A 32 4.19 -19.56 15.27
C THR A 32 4.16 -20.07 16.71
N SER A 33 3.36 -19.43 17.56
CA SER A 33 3.11 -19.91 18.93
C SER A 33 2.33 -21.21 18.98
N ALA A 34 1.40 -21.43 18.05
CA ALA A 34 0.59 -22.65 17.95
C ALA A 34 1.29 -23.82 17.24
N GLY A 35 2.49 -23.62 16.68
CA GLY A 35 3.21 -24.66 15.94
C GLY A 35 2.55 -25.10 14.63
N LEU A 36 1.66 -24.29 14.07
CA LEU A 36 0.94 -24.61 12.83
C LEU A 36 1.76 -24.27 11.58
N HIS A 37 1.59 -25.06 10.52
CA HIS A 37 2.22 -24.77 9.23
C HIS A 37 1.51 -23.60 8.52
N ILE A 38 2.24 -22.73 7.81
CA ILE A 38 1.61 -21.54 7.19
C ILE A 38 0.58 -21.89 6.12
N SER A 39 0.77 -23.01 5.41
CA SER A 39 -0.14 -23.40 4.33
C SER A 39 -1.54 -23.72 4.84
N THR A 40 -1.71 -24.05 6.12
CA THR A 40 -3.02 -24.35 6.70
C THR A 40 -3.82 -23.09 7.02
N LEU A 41 -3.18 -21.91 7.00
CA LEU A 41 -3.81 -20.63 7.34
C LEU A 41 -4.24 -19.82 6.11
N VAL A 42 -3.69 -20.12 4.95
CA VAL A 42 -4.09 -19.44 3.71
C VAL A 42 -5.39 -20.09 3.23
N CYS A 43 -6.37 -19.26 2.86
CA CYS A 43 -7.64 -19.77 2.37
C CYS A 43 -7.44 -20.64 1.10
N PRO A 44 -8.15 -21.79 0.99
CA PRO A 44 -8.04 -22.68 -0.16
C PRO A 44 -8.30 -22.02 -1.52
N VAL A 45 -9.02 -20.89 -1.56
CA VAL A 45 -9.26 -20.13 -2.80
C VAL A 45 -7.97 -19.72 -3.53
N TYR A 46 -6.84 -19.64 -2.81
CA TYR A 46 -5.52 -19.35 -3.38
C TYR A 46 -4.74 -20.61 -3.80
N SER A 47 -5.34 -21.80 -3.69
CA SER A 47 -4.71 -23.03 -4.16
C SER A 47 -4.78 -23.13 -5.68
N LYS A 48 -3.84 -23.90 -6.25
CA LYS A 48 -3.87 -24.21 -7.69
C LYS A 48 -5.13 -24.96 -8.08
N ASP A 49 -5.66 -25.82 -7.20
CA ASP A 49 -6.85 -26.61 -7.49
C ASP A 49 -8.07 -25.71 -7.67
N PHE A 50 -8.24 -24.69 -6.80
CA PHE A 50 -9.30 -23.71 -6.94
C PHE A 50 -9.10 -22.81 -8.17
N LEU A 51 -7.85 -22.46 -8.49
CA LEU A 51 -7.55 -21.75 -9.72
C LEU A 51 -7.97 -22.57 -10.95
N PHE A 52 -7.56 -23.84 -11.03
CA PHE A 52 -7.94 -24.70 -12.14
C PHE A 52 -9.45 -24.95 -12.21
N ALA A 53 -10.11 -25.14 -11.07
CA ALA A 53 -11.56 -25.29 -11.02
C ALA A 53 -12.30 -24.04 -11.54
N GLY A 54 -11.83 -22.85 -11.18
CA GLY A 54 -12.43 -21.58 -11.63
C GLY A 54 -12.28 -21.32 -13.14
N TYR A 55 -11.28 -21.92 -13.78
CA TYR A 55 -11.02 -21.84 -15.22
C TYR A 55 -11.30 -23.16 -15.95
N LEU A 56 -11.98 -24.10 -15.30
CA LEU A 56 -12.31 -25.39 -15.91
C LEU A 56 -13.28 -25.21 -17.08
N GLU A 57 -14.20 -24.26 -16.93
CA GLU A 57 -15.12 -23.88 -17.99
C GLU A 57 -14.44 -22.96 -18.99
N ASN A 58 -14.74 -23.17 -20.27
CA ASN A 58 -14.28 -22.28 -21.32
C ASN A 58 -14.87 -20.88 -21.11
N ILE A 59 -14.00 -19.87 -21.11
CA ILE A 59 -14.44 -18.47 -21.17
C ILE A 59 -14.94 -18.21 -22.58
N TYR A 60 -16.22 -18.45 -22.81
CA TYR A 60 -16.87 -18.08 -24.05
C TYR A 60 -16.97 -16.56 -24.11
N LEU A 61 -16.39 -15.97 -25.15
CA LEU A 61 -16.77 -14.62 -25.57
C LEU A 61 -18.30 -14.64 -25.75
N CYS A 62 -18.99 -13.59 -25.30
CA CYS A 62 -20.43 -13.46 -25.51
C CYS A 62 -20.68 -13.27 -27.03
N VAL A 63 -20.68 -14.36 -27.79
CA VAL A 63 -20.99 -14.37 -29.21
C VAL A 63 -22.51 -14.32 -29.33
N GLY A 64 -23.06 -13.14 -29.56
CA GLY A 64 -24.50 -12.96 -29.80
C GLY A 64 -25.14 -11.80 -29.05
N GLN A 65 -24.43 -11.14 -28.12
CA GLN A 65 -24.89 -9.85 -27.67
C GLN A 65 -24.60 -8.88 -28.82
N GLN A 66 -25.64 -8.40 -29.49
CA GLN A 66 -25.58 -7.19 -30.30
C GLN A 66 -25.07 -6.10 -29.34
N VAL A 67 -23.76 -5.95 -29.28
CA VAL A 67 -23.11 -4.83 -28.61
C VAL A 67 -23.44 -3.68 -29.53
N GLU A 68 -24.55 -3.02 -29.24
CA GLU A 68 -24.91 -1.75 -29.84
C GLU A 68 -23.64 -0.91 -29.83
N GLU A 69 -23.18 -0.49 -31.02
CA GLU A 69 -21.93 0.24 -31.19
C GLU A 69 -22.07 1.59 -30.50
N ARG A 70 -21.83 1.59 -29.18
CA ARG A 70 -21.90 2.77 -28.34
C ARG A 70 -20.52 3.37 -28.34
N THR A 71 -20.42 4.59 -28.84
CA THR A 71 -19.23 5.41 -28.66
C THR A 71 -19.08 5.69 -27.16
N CYS A 72 -18.24 4.92 -26.48
CA CYS A 72 -17.88 5.17 -25.09
C CYS A 72 -16.97 6.40 -25.04
N PHE A 73 -17.55 7.56 -24.73
CA PHE A 73 -16.76 8.71 -24.34
C PHE A 73 -16.17 8.46 -22.94
N PRO A 74 -14.93 8.89 -22.67
CA PRO A 74 -14.44 8.91 -21.31
C PRO A 74 -15.45 9.66 -20.44
N PRO A 75 -15.75 9.16 -19.22
CA PRO A 75 -16.64 9.88 -18.31
C PRO A 75 -16.14 11.31 -18.15
N ASP A 76 -17.05 12.29 -18.20
CA ASP A 76 -16.70 13.70 -18.00
C ASP A 76 -15.94 13.84 -16.68
N GLU A 77 -14.63 14.11 -16.79
CA GLU A 77 -13.77 14.34 -15.64
C GLU A 77 -14.14 15.68 -15.00
N LYS A 78 -15.12 15.66 -14.11
CA LYS A 78 -15.28 16.75 -13.16
C LYS A 78 -14.07 16.69 -12.23
N HIS A 79 -13.18 17.67 -12.34
CA HIS A 79 -12.28 17.99 -11.23
C HIS A 79 -13.13 18.34 -10.01
N GLY A 80 -13.38 17.35 -9.16
CA GLY A 80 -14.02 17.61 -7.86
C GLY A 80 -13.19 18.65 -7.10
N PRO A 81 -13.81 19.45 -6.21
CA PRO A 81 -13.06 20.34 -5.31
C PRO A 81 -11.97 19.51 -4.62
N GLY A 82 -10.73 19.76 -5.03
CA GLY A 82 -9.69 18.74 -5.00
C GLY A 82 -9.30 18.33 -3.58
N ARG A 83 -9.31 17.03 -3.31
CA ARG A 83 -8.52 16.45 -2.22
C ARG A 83 -7.05 16.61 -2.60
N GLN A 84 -6.25 17.30 -1.79
CA GLN A 84 -4.80 17.34 -2.02
C GLN A 84 -4.27 15.92 -2.21
N LYS A 85 -3.31 15.73 -3.12
CA LYS A 85 -2.58 14.46 -3.27
C LYS A 85 -2.09 14.06 -1.88
N LYS A 86 -2.77 13.09 -1.26
CA LYS A 86 -2.20 12.41 -0.11
C LYS A 86 -0.97 11.71 -0.67
N LEU A 87 0.19 12.04 -0.12
CA LEU A 87 1.40 11.29 -0.38
C LEU A 87 1.05 9.80 -0.25
N ARG A 88 1.57 8.98 -1.17
CA ARG A 88 1.40 7.53 -1.11
C ARG A 88 1.67 7.08 0.32
N TRP A 89 0.77 6.27 0.88
CA TRP A 89 1.02 5.61 2.16
C TRP A 89 2.30 4.79 2.01
N GLN A 90 3.34 5.20 2.73
CA GLN A 90 4.62 4.50 2.73
C GLN A 90 4.39 3.12 3.32
N SER A 91 4.94 2.11 2.66
CA SER A 91 4.95 0.74 3.19
C SER A 91 5.72 0.69 4.51
N TRP A 92 5.43 -0.33 5.32
CA TRP A 92 6.12 -0.51 6.60
C TRP A 92 7.66 -0.61 6.44
N LEU A 93 8.12 -1.14 5.30
CA LEU A 93 9.53 -1.24 4.91
C LEU A 93 10.15 0.12 4.53
N GLU A 94 9.38 1.03 3.91
CA GLU A 94 9.83 2.40 3.63
C GLU A 94 9.91 3.23 4.92
N LEU A 95 8.93 3.09 5.80
CA LEU A 95 8.91 3.73 7.12
C LEU A 95 10.06 3.24 8.02
N SER A 96 10.42 1.96 7.96
CA SER A 96 11.54 1.40 8.74
C SER A 96 12.89 1.94 8.29
N ARG A 97 13.09 2.17 6.98
CA ARG A 97 14.29 2.79 6.41
C ARG A 97 14.43 4.29 6.75
N MET A 98 13.32 4.95 7.07
CA MET A 98 13.28 6.37 7.46
C MET A 98 13.49 6.60 8.96
N ARG A 99 13.23 5.59 9.81
CA ARG A 99 13.25 5.67 11.30
C ARG A 99 14.60 5.98 11.96
N GLY A 100 15.64 6.32 11.19
CA GLY A 100 16.94 6.78 11.70
C GLY A 100 17.43 8.12 11.13
N ARG A 101 16.69 8.77 10.22
CA ARG A 101 17.10 10.06 9.66
C ARG A 101 16.46 11.19 10.48
N LYS A 102 17.31 11.94 11.19
CA LYS A 102 16.96 13.16 11.92
C LYS A 102 16.04 14.07 11.07
N PRO A 103 15.12 14.83 11.70
CA PRO A 103 14.23 15.73 10.99
C PRO A 103 15.04 16.67 10.08
N TRP A 104 14.63 16.75 8.82
CA TRP A 104 15.24 17.67 7.87
C TRP A 104 14.82 19.11 8.27
N LYS A 105 15.84 19.93 8.52
CA LYS A 105 15.85 21.40 8.58
C LYS A 105 15.45 22.04 9.92
N GLN A 106 16.44 22.16 10.82
CA GLN A 106 16.58 23.44 11.54
C GLN A 106 16.87 24.51 10.49
N HIS A 107 16.24 25.68 10.60
CA HIS A 107 16.48 26.83 9.72
C HIS A 107 17.93 27.29 9.89
N MET A 108 18.85 26.66 9.14
CA MET A 108 20.25 27.01 9.17
C MET A 108 20.37 28.38 8.53
N VAL A 109 20.62 29.40 9.35
CA VAL A 109 20.76 30.78 8.89
C VAL A 109 21.97 30.82 7.94
N TYR A 110 21.68 30.90 6.64
CA TYR A 110 22.68 30.84 5.59
C TYR A 110 23.62 32.05 5.70
N ARG A 111 24.93 31.78 5.78
CA ARG A 111 26.00 32.78 5.78
C ARG A 111 26.70 32.77 4.43
N CYS A 112 26.97 33.95 3.87
CA CYS A 112 27.75 34.09 2.66
C CYS A 112 29.13 33.46 2.85
N SER A 113 29.53 32.53 1.98
CA SER A 113 30.81 31.84 2.09
C SER A 113 32.04 32.73 1.87
N LYS A 114 31.88 33.91 1.24
CA LYS A 114 32.95 34.88 1.01
C LYS A 114 33.17 35.81 2.21
N CYS A 115 32.10 36.42 2.75
CA CYS A 115 32.21 37.45 3.79
C CYS A 115 31.67 37.02 5.18
N LYS A 116 31.11 35.80 5.28
CA LYS A 116 30.51 35.19 6.49
C LYS A 116 29.32 35.96 7.10
N LYS A 117 28.81 37.00 6.42
CA LYS A 117 27.61 37.74 6.83
C LYS A 117 26.33 37.05 6.33
N ILE A 118 25.24 37.27 7.05
CA ILE A 118 23.90 36.75 6.75
C ILE A 118 23.18 37.77 5.84
N GLY A 119 22.22 37.31 5.03
CA GLY A 119 21.33 38.19 4.24
C GLY A 119 21.68 38.35 2.76
N HIS A 120 22.72 37.67 2.27
CA HIS A 120 23.02 37.58 0.84
C HIS A 120 23.78 36.29 0.50
N THR A 121 23.76 35.90 -0.77
CA THR A 121 24.50 34.74 -1.29
C THR A 121 25.86 35.14 -1.87
N LYS A 122 26.78 34.18 -1.99
CA LYS A 122 28.12 34.38 -2.59
C LYS A 122 28.13 35.23 -3.87
N PRO A 123 27.25 35.01 -4.87
CA PRO A 123 27.26 35.81 -6.11
C PRO A 123 26.85 37.27 -5.92
N GLN A 124 26.11 37.62 -4.86
CA GLN A 124 25.69 38.98 -4.55
C GLN A 124 26.60 39.67 -3.52
N CYS A 125 27.76 39.09 -3.23
CA CYS A 125 28.71 39.63 -2.26
C CYS A 125 29.48 40.82 -2.86
N LYS A 126 29.33 42.01 -2.27
CA LYS A 126 30.03 43.25 -2.65
C LYS A 126 31.41 43.43 -2.00
N LYS A 127 31.79 42.53 -1.08
CA LYS A 127 33.19 42.36 -0.67
C LYS A 127 33.89 41.45 -1.64
#